data_AF-A0A7V8Y530-F1
#
_entry.id   AF-A0A7V8Y530-F1
#
_cell.length_a   1.000
_cell.length_b   1.000
_cell.length_c   1.000
_cell.angle_alpha   90.00
_cell.angle_beta   90.00
_cell.angle_gamma   90.00
#
_symmetry.space_group_name_H-M   'P 1'
#
loop_
_entity.id
_entity.type
_entity.pdbx_description
1 polymer ?
#
loop_
_entity_poly.entity_id
_entity_poly.type
_entity_poly.pdbx_seq_one_letter_code
_entity_poly.pdbx_strand_id
1 'polypeptide(L)' 'AEYMPDAATAVALLHAELRPGDVVLVKASRAVGLDRVAAALLSTHPSPAEQVSR' A
#
# COMPACT_ATOMS: atom_id res chain seq x y z
N ALA A 1 -10.64 -12.21 -5.34
CA ALA A 1 -9.43 -11.78 -4.60
C ALA A 1 -8.46 -12.94 -4.63
N GLU A 2 -7.23 -12.69 -5.05
CA GLU A 2 -6.17 -13.70 -5.11
C GLU A 2 -5.43 -13.73 -3.77
N TYR A 3 -5.03 -14.93 -3.32
CA TYR A 3 -4.24 -15.07 -2.10
C TYR A 3 -2.78 -14.77 -2.40
N MET A 4 -2.19 -13.84 -1.65
CA MET A 4 -0.75 -13.60 -1.68
C MET A 4 -0.08 -14.21 -0.46
N PRO A 5 1.06 -14.91 -0.65
CA PRO A 5 1.72 -15.64 0.42
C PRO A 5 2.36 -14.72 1.47
N ASP A 6 2.74 -13.50 1.08
CA ASP A 6 3.41 -12.54 1.95
C ASP A 6 3.20 -11.09 1.50
N ALA A 7 3.58 -10.15 2.37
CA ALA A 7 3.42 -8.72 2.14
C ALA A 7 4.33 -8.17 1.03
N ALA A 8 5.52 -8.72 0.82
CA ALA A 8 6.45 -8.23 -0.20
C ALA A 8 5.92 -8.55 -1.60
N THR A 9 5.38 -9.75 -1.79
CA THR A 9 4.73 -10.17 -3.03
C THR A 9 3.54 -9.26 -3.35
N ALA A 10 2.70 -8.97 -2.35
CA ALA A 10 1.57 -8.04 -2.52
C ALA A 10 2.03 -6.61 -2.87
N VAL A 11 3.08 -6.11 -2.23
CA VAL A 11 3.65 -4.77 -2.51
C VAL A 11 4.19 -4.68 -3.94
N ALA A 12 4.92 -5.69 -4.40
CA ALA A 12 5.47 -5.70 -5.76
C ALA A 12 4.35 -5.65 -6.82
N LEU A 13 3.29 -6.43 -6.64
CA LEU A 13 2.11 -6.39 -7.52
C LEU A 13 1.45 -5.01 -7.50
N LEU A 14 1.17 -4.48 -6.30
CA LEU A 14 0.49 -3.18 -6.16
C LEU A 14 1.29 -2.04 -6.78
N HIS A 15 2.62 -2.03 -6.69
CA HIS A 15 3.45 -1.02 -7.36
C HIS A 15 3.38 -1.10 -8.89
N ALA A 16 3.15 -2.28 -9.46
CA ALA A 16 3.00 -2.44 -10.90
C ALA A 16 1.62 -2.01 -11.41
N GLU A 17 0.58 -2.18 -10.59
CA GLU A 17 -0.81 -1.99 -10.99
C GLU A 17 -1.37 -0.61 -10.65
N LEU A 18 -0.96 -0.01 -9.53
CA LEU A 18 -1.54 1.23 -9.03
C LEU A 18 -1.14 2.45 -9.86
N ARG A 19 -2.10 3.37 -9.99
CA ARG A 19 -1.95 4.65 -10.67
C ARG A 19 -2.22 5.83 -9.71
N PRO A 20 -1.74 7.04 -10.03
CA PRO A 20 -2.07 8.22 -9.25
C PRO A 20 -3.59 8.43 -9.16
N GLY A 21 -4.09 8.62 -7.93
CA GLY A 21 -5.52 8.79 -7.64
C GLY A 21 -6.24 7.51 -7.21
N ASP A 22 -5.62 6.34 -7.37
CA ASP A 22 -6.20 5.08 -6.87
C ASP A 22 -6.26 5.06 -5.34
N VAL A 23 -7.27 4.37 -4.81
CA VAL A 23 -7.48 4.21 -3.37
C VAL A 23 -7.37 2.74 -2.99
N VAL A 24 -6.50 2.45 -2.02
CA VAL A 24 -6.24 1.10 -1.52
C VAL A 24 -6.73 0.98 -0.08
N LEU A 25 -7.63 0.02 0.18
CA LEU A 25 -8.04 -0.34 1.53
C LEU A 25 -7.18 -1.51 2.04
N VAL A 26 -6.35 -1.25 3.05
CA VAL A 26 -5.61 -2.30 3.75
C VAL A 26 -6.39 -2.73 4.99
N LYS A 27 -6.68 -4.03 5.10
CA LYS A 27 -7.40 -4.60 6.24
C LYS A 27 -6.75 -5.90 6.69
N ALA A 28 -6.28 -5.93 7.93
CA ALA A 28 -5.88 -7.15 8.61
C ALA A 28 -6.01 -6.99 10.13
N SER A 29 -6.01 -8.12 10.85
CA SER A 29 -5.72 -8.09 12.28
C SER A 29 -4.23 -7.76 12.49
N ARG A 30 -3.88 -7.14 13.62
CA ARG A 30 -2.49 -6.72 13.92
C ARG A 30 -1.48 -7.86 13.84
N ALA A 31 -1.89 -9.09 14.16
CA ALA A 31 -1.02 -10.27 14.12
C ALA A 31 -0.54 -10.66 12.71
N VAL A 32 -1.29 -10.30 11.67
CA VAL A 32 -1.00 -10.68 10.27
C VAL A 32 0.02 -9.74 9.63
N GLY A 33 0.27 -8.56 10.21
CA GLY A 33 1.39 -7.69 9.79
C GLY A 33 1.21 -7.00 8.44
N LEU A 34 -0.04 -6.85 7.96
CA LEU A 34 -0.36 -6.21 6.68
C LEU A 34 -0.20 -4.68 6.72
N ASP A 35 -0.01 -4.09 7.90
CA ASP A 35 0.39 -2.69 8.08
C ASP A 35 1.68 -2.35 7.31
N ARG A 36 2.56 -3.33 7.12
CA ARG A 36 3.78 -3.20 6.32
C ARG A 36 3.49 -2.87 4.84
N VAL A 37 2.37 -3.37 4.29
CA VAL A 37 1.95 -3.05 2.92
C VAL A 37 1.59 -1.57 2.82
N ALA A 38 0.80 -1.07 3.77
CA ALA A 38 0.43 0.34 3.81
C ALA A 38 1.66 1.26 3.95
N ALA A 39 2.59 0.91 4.84
CA ALA A 39 3.83 1.65 5.03
C ALA A 39 4.68 1.72 3.74
N ALA A 40 4.80 0.62 3.00
CA ALA A 40 5.57 0.56 1.75
C ALA A 40 4.94 1.44 0.64
N LEU A 41 3.62 1.39 0.48
CA LEU A 41 2.90 2.20 -0.51
C LEU A 41 3.04 3.71 -0.23
N LEU A 42 2.90 4.12 1.04
CA LEU A 42 3.05 5.52 1.46
C LEU A 42 4.52 6.01 1.39
N SER A 43 5.50 5.12 1.52
CA SER A 43 6.91 5.52 1.38
C SER A 43 7.30 5.85 -0.07
N THR A 44 6.54 5.35 -1.05
CA THR A 44 6.78 5.58 -2.48
C THR A 44 6.06 6.84 -2.99
N HIS A 45 5.01 7.27 -2.30
CA HIS A 45 4.23 8.45 -2.68
C HIS A 45 4.01 9.35 -1.45
N PRO A 46 4.49 10.61 -1.47
CA PRO A 46 4.20 11.53 -0.38
C PRO A 46 2.70 11.72 -0.26
N SER A 47 2.21 11.76 0.98
CA SER A 47 0.78 11.79 1.24
C SER A 47 0.12 12.99 0.52
N PRO A 48 -1.13 12.88 0.04
CA PRO A 48 -1.80 13.99 -0.64
C PRO A 48 -1.84 15.26 0.22
N ALA A 49 -1.93 15.12 1.54
CA ALA A 49 -1.88 16.22 2.50
C ALA A 49 -0.50 16.93 2.52
N GLU A 50 0.57 16.18 2.32
CA GLU A 50 1.93 16.71 2.19
C GLU A 50 2.15 17.44 0.87
N GLN A 51 1.49 17.00 -0.21
CA GLN A 51 1.61 17.61 -1.54
C GLN A 51 0.83 18.92 -1.68
N VAL A 52 -0.31 19.09 -1.00
CA VAL A 52 -1.09 20.34 -1.03
C VAL A 52 -0.39 21.49 -0.31
N SER A 53 0.60 21.20 0.53
CA SER A 53 1.41 22.22 1.23
C SER A 53 2.66 22.67 0.46
N ARG A 54 2.93 22.12 -0.74
CA ARG A 54 4.09 22.45 -1.59
C ARG A 54 3.73 23.33 -2.77
#